data_AF-A0A2E0DGW3-F1
#
_entry.id   AF-A0A2E0DGW3-F1
#
_cell.length_a   1.000
_cell.length_b   1.000
_cell.length_c   1.000
_cell.angle_alpha   90.00
_cell.angle_beta   90.00
_cell.angle_gamma   90.00
#
_symmetry.space_group_name_H-M   'P 1'
#
loop_
_entity.id
_entity.type
_entity.pdbx_description
1 polymer ?
#
loop_
_entity_poly.entity_id
_entity_poly.type
_entity_poly.pdbx_seq_one_letter_code
_entity_poly.pdbx_strand_id
1 'polypeptide(L)'
;MNQRVTLLVLGILMLSYAPSMGFGSDSTTNNSEGLNTGLDRVEISPDPNSIRDLGQPTIYDGMEDVREVTADTVIGIYTKLGLIPRVSMDSQISEPRSDLAIALVDGEVGLWDARTEISEIEGIEIRSMI
;
A
#
# COMPACT_ATOMS: atom_id res chain seq x y z
N MET A 1 32.61 -33.13 12.37
CA MET A 1 31.30 -33.56 11.83
C MET A 1 30.54 -32.43 11.15
N ASN A 2 30.58 -31.19 11.66
CA ASN A 2 29.73 -30.08 11.18
C ASN A 2 30.01 -29.66 9.72
N GLN A 3 31.27 -29.58 9.29
CA GLN A 3 31.61 -29.24 7.90
C GLN A 3 31.06 -30.24 6.87
N ARG A 4 30.96 -31.52 7.23
CA ARG A 4 30.42 -32.56 6.35
C ARG A 4 28.90 -32.43 6.21
N VAL A 5 28.22 -32.01 7.28
CA VAL A 5 26.77 -31.74 7.26
C VAL A 5 26.48 -30.48 6.44
N THR A 6 27.27 -29.42 6.58
CA THR A 6 27.11 -28.20 5.78
C THR A 6 27.27 -28.47 4.28
N LEU A 7 28.27 -29.28 3.90
CA LEU A 7 28.47 -29.68 2.50
C LEU A 7 27.30 -30.50 1.96
N LEU A 8 26.71 -31.36 2.78
CA LEU A 8 25.57 -32.19 2.42
C LEU A 8 24.31 -31.32 2.22
N VAL A 9 24.03 -30.40 3.14
CA VAL A 9 22.90 -29.46 3.04
C VAL A 9 23.04 -28.56 1.82
N LEU A 10 24.23 -28.03 1.55
CA LEU A 10 24.49 -27.18 0.37
C LEU A 10 24.34 -27.96 -0.93
N GLY A 11 24.78 -29.22 -0.97
CA GLY A 11 24.62 -30.10 -2.12
C GLY A 11 23.15 -30.40 -2.44
N ILE A 12 22.34 -30.69 -1.41
CA ILE A 12 20.88 -30.88 -1.56
C ILE A 12 20.21 -29.61 -2.07
N LEU A 13 20.58 -28.46 -1.52
CA LEU A 13 20.04 -27.16 -1.94
C LEU A 13 20.31 -26.92 -3.43
N MET A 14 21.55 -27.15 -3.89
CA MET A 14 21.93 -26.98 -5.29
C MET A 14 21.16 -27.93 -6.24
N LEU A 15 20.89 -29.17 -5.81
CA LEU A 15 20.10 -30.11 -6.61
C LEU A 15 18.65 -29.64 -6.81
N SER A 16 18.07 -28.96 -5.82
CA SER A 16 16.71 -28.40 -5.93
C SER A 16 16.61 -27.26 -6.94
N TYR A 17 17.72 -26.62 -7.30
CA TYR A 17 17.78 -25.56 -8.32
C TYR A 17 18.15 -26.08 -9.70
N ALA A 18 18.39 -27.39 -9.86
CA ALA A 18 18.65 -27.95 -11.18
C ALA A 18 17.37 -27.86 -12.03
N PRO A 19 17.43 -27.33 -13.27
CA PRO A 19 16.29 -27.31 -14.15
C PRO A 19 15.82 -28.75 -14.41
N SER A 20 14.50 -28.97 -14.43
CA SER A 20 13.96 -30.25 -14.86
C SER A 20 14.39 -30.47 -16.30
N MET A 21 15.35 -31.38 -16.53
CA MET A 21 15.68 -31.85 -17.86
C MET A 21 14.51 -32.70 -18.35
N GLY A 22 13.47 -32.01 -18.82
CA GLY A 22 12.37 -32.61 -19.53
C GLY A 22 12.95 -33.24 -20.78
N PHE A 23 12.86 -34.57 -20.88
CA PHE A 23 13.05 -35.25 -22.15
C PHE A 23 11.88 -34.86 -23.05
N GLY A 24 12.04 -33.74 -23.75
CA GLY A 24 11.20 -33.38 -24.89
C GLY A 24 11.58 -34.28 -26.05
N SER A 25 10.99 -35.46 -26.13
CA SER A 25 10.89 -36.18 -27.39
C SER A 25 9.79 -35.53 -28.21
N ASP A 26 10.13 -34.47 -28.94
CA ASP A 26 9.29 -34.00 -30.05
C ASP A 26 10.17 -33.78 -31.27
N SER A 27 10.16 -34.82 -32.10
CA SER A 27 10.51 -34.74 -33.51
C SER A 27 9.58 -33.75 -34.21
N THR A 28 10.03 -32.51 -34.43
CA THR A 28 9.40 -31.61 -35.40
C THR A 28 10.45 -30.75 -36.11
N THR A 29 10.66 -31.12 -37.38
CA THR A 29 10.94 -30.26 -38.54
C THR A 29 11.83 -29.02 -38.34
N ASN A 30 13.03 -29.11 -38.91
CA ASN A 30 13.86 -27.97 -39.30
C ASN A 30 13.04 -26.97 -40.14
N ASN A 31 12.55 -25.90 -39.51
CA ASN A 31 12.27 -24.64 -40.19
C ASN A 31 13.00 -23.55 -39.42
N SER A 32 14.29 -23.40 -39.72
CA SER A 32 15.04 -22.20 -39.36
C SER A 32 14.59 -21.05 -40.27
N GLU A 33 13.43 -20.47 -40.01
CA GLU A 33 13.19 -19.08 -40.38
C GLU A 33 13.94 -18.23 -39.34
N GLY A 34 15.15 -17.82 -39.72
CA GLY A 34 15.94 -16.89 -38.91
C GLY A 34 15.11 -15.65 -38.61
N LEU A 35 15.06 -15.25 -37.34
CA LEU A 35 14.43 -14.00 -36.94
C LEU A 35 15.08 -12.87 -37.73
N ASN A 36 14.31 -12.21 -38.59
CA ASN A 36 14.77 -11.05 -39.35
C ASN A 36 15.17 -9.96 -38.33
N THR A 37 16.47 -9.66 -38.26
CA THR A 37 17.05 -8.71 -37.31
C THR A 37 16.90 -7.25 -37.75
N GLY A 38 16.13 -7.00 -38.82
CA GLY A 38 15.71 -5.66 -39.20
C GLY A 38 14.77 -5.08 -38.14
N LEU A 39 15.28 -4.12 -37.37
CA LEU A 39 14.45 -3.28 -36.50
C LEU A 39 13.61 -2.35 -37.40
N ASP A 40 12.47 -2.82 -37.88
CA ASP A 40 11.46 -1.95 -38.47
C ASP A 40 10.82 -1.13 -37.35
N ARG A 41 11.35 0.08 -37.15
CA ARG A 41 10.80 1.04 -36.21
C ARG A 41 9.53 1.64 -36.82
N VAL A 42 8.38 1.11 -36.40
CA VAL A 42 7.07 1.68 -36.72
C VAL A 42 6.89 2.97 -35.91
N GLU A 43 7.08 4.13 -36.53
CA GLU A 43 6.66 5.40 -35.95
C GLU A 43 5.15 5.57 -36.13
N ILE A 44 4.42 5.69 -35.02
CA ILE A 44 3.02 6.10 -35.04
C ILE A 44 3.03 7.62 -35.03
N SER A 45 2.62 8.24 -36.14
CA SER A 45 2.42 9.70 -36.19
C SER A 45 1.34 10.08 -35.18
N PRO A 46 1.51 11.17 -34.40
CA PRO A 46 0.48 11.65 -33.50
C PRO A 46 -0.79 11.95 -34.31
N ASP A 47 -1.85 11.18 -34.07
CA ASP A 47 -3.17 11.43 -34.65
C ASP A 47 -3.98 12.23 -33.62
N PRO A 48 -4.29 13.50 -33.90
CA PRO A 48 -5.02 14.36 -32.97
C PRO A 48 -6.47 13.90 -32.74
N ASN A 49 -6.97 12.91 -33.49
CA ASN A 49 -8.28 12.29 -33.29
C ASN A 49 -8.21 10.89 -32.66
N SER A 50 -7.03 10.43 -32.25
CA SER A 50 -6.85 9.15 -31.57
C SER A 50 -7.07 9.31 -30.06
N ILE A 51 -7.88 8.43 -29.45
CA ILE A 51 -8.07 8.38 -27.97
C ILE A 51 -6.75 8.14 -27.21
N ARG A 52 -5.67 7.75 -27.90
CA ARG A 52 -4.33 7.60 -27.32
C ARG A 52 -3.54 8.90 -27.25
N ASP A 53 -3.96 9.96 -27.93
CA ASP A 53 -3.46 11.31 -27.72
C ASP A 53 -4.37 12.00 -26.69
N LEU A 54 -4.05 11.80 -25.40
CA LEU A 54 -4.81 12.44 -24.31
C LEU A 54 -4.49 13.93 -24.16
N GLY A 55 -3.68 14.50 -25.07
CA GLY A 55 -3.15 15.85 -24.94
C GLY A 55 -2.37 16.04 -23.63
N GLN A 56 -2.15 17.29 -23.25
CA GLN A 56 -1.66 17.60 -21.90
C GLN A 56 -2.86 17.67 -20.94
N PRO A 57 -2.82 16.99 -19.79
CA PRO A 57 -3.88 17.11 -18.80
C PRO A 57 -3.97 18.57 -18.37
N THR A 58 -5.18 19.12 -18.39
CA THR A 58 -5.43 20.42 -17.78
C THR A 58 -5.44 20.21 -16.27
N ILE A 59 -4.33 20.55 -15.62
CA ILE A 59 -4.23 20.54 -14.15
C ILE A 59 -4.96 21.77 -13.65
N TYR A 60 -6.02 21.56 -12.89
CA TYR A 60 -6.71 22.63 -12.19
C TYR A 60 -6.31 22.57 -10.73
N ASP A 61 -5.53 23.56 -10.28
CA ASP A 61 -5.27 23.76 -8.86
C ASP A 61 -6.51 24.43 -8.25
N GLY A 62 -7.36 23.62 -7.63
CA GLY A 62 -8.40 24.09 -6.74
C GLY A 62 -7.81 24.54 -5.40
N MET A 63 -8.57 25.32 -4.64
CA MET A 63 -8.25 25.54 -3.24
C MET A 63 -8.57 24.26 -2.47
N GLU A 64 -7.57 23.71 -1.80
CA GLU A 64 -7.77 22.65 -0.81
C GLU A 64 -8.36 23.28 0.45
N ASP A 65 -9.45 22.69 0.94
CA ASP A 65 -10.08 23.12 2.19
C ASP A 65 -9.44 22.39 3.37
N VAL A 66 -9.38 23.06 4.51
CA VAL A 66 -8.76 22.51 5.71
C VAL A 66 -9.74 21.57 6.38
N ARG A 67 -9.29 20.35 6.71
CA ARG A 67 -10.15 19.36 7.36
C ARG A 67 -10.59 19.85 8.75
N GLU A 68 -11.86 19.66 9.09
CA GLU A 68 -12.33 19.97 10.44
C GLU A 68 -11.66 19.07 11.50
N VAL A 69 -11.33 19.66 12.65
CA VAL A 69 -10.71 18.98 13.79
C VAL A 69 -11.77 18.26 14.62
N THR A 70 -12.33 17.21 14.04
CA THR A 70 -13.38 16.36 14.64
C THR A 70 -13.12 14.89 14.33
N ALA A 71 -13.73 14.00 15.11
CA ALA A 71 -13.74 12.56 14.83
C ALA A 71 -15.16 12.02 14.90
N ASP A 72 -15.68 11.53 13.78
CA ASP A 72 -16.97 10.85 13.71
C ASP A 72 -16.80 9.39 14.12
N THR A 73 -17.51 8.99 15.18
CA THR A 73 -17.43 7.64 15.75
C THR A 73 -18.83 7.05 15.88
N VAL A 74 -18.89 5.74 16.12
CA VAL A 74 -20.17 5.02 16.30
C VAL A 74 -21.02 5.59 17.45
N ILE A 75 -20.38 6.14 18.48
CA ILE A 75 -21.07 6.70 19.66
C ILE A 75 -21.44 8.18 19.50
N GLY A 76 -20.89 8.88 18.51
CA GLY A 76 -21.08 10.30 18.30
C GLY A 76 -19.86 10.99 17.71
N ILE A 77 -19.88 12.32 17.72
CA ILE A 77 -18.82 13.15 17.15
C ILE A 77 -17.99 13.73 18.28
N TYR A 78 -16.68 13.47 18.27
CA TYR A 78 -15.73 14.16 19.14
C TYR A 78 -15.34 15.50 18.52
N THR A 79 -15.48 16.55 19.32
CA THR A 79 -15.10 17.92 18.98
C THR A 79 -14.11 18.46 20.02
N LYS A 80 -13.55 19.64 19.78
CA LYS A 80 -12.72 20.35 20.79
C LYS A 80 -13.45 20.61 22.12
N LEU A 81 -14.79 20.60 22.11
CA LEU A 81 -15.63 20.79 23.29
C LEU A 81 -16.02 19.47 23.98
N GLY A 82 -15.63 18.33 23.42
CA GLY A 82 -15.97 17.00 23.91
C GLY A 82 -16.87 16.20 22.96
N LEU A 83 -17.41 15.10 23.47
CA LEU A 83 -18.29 14.20 22.73
C LEU A 83 -19.70 14.76 22.61
N ILE A 84 -20.19 14.84 21.38
CA ILE A 84 -21.61 15.04 21.06
C ILE A 84 -22.21 13.65 20.79
N PRO A 85 -22.94 13.05 21.75
CA PRO A 85 -23.42 11.67 21.62
C PRO A 85 -24.54 11.57 20.60
N ARG A 86 -24.50 10.53 19.76
CA ARG A 86 -25.60 10.15 18.85
C ARG A 86 -26.50 9.06 19.43
N VAL A 87 -26.01 8.34 20.43
CA VAL A 87 -26.70 7.24 21.10
C VAL A 87 -26.80 7.51 22.59
N SER A 88 -27.89 7.08 23.24
CA SER A 88 -27.97 7.12 24.70
C SER A 88 -27.05 6.05 25.28
N MET A 89 -26.14 6.43 26.16
CA MET A 89 -25.26 5.51 26.86
C MET A 89 -25.89 5.06 28.17
N ASP A 90 -25.71 3.79 28.54
CA ASP A 90 -26.02 3.35 29.89
C ASP A 90 -25.04 4.01 30.87
N SER A 91 -25.53 4.38 32.05
CA SER A 91 -24.73 4.84 33.18
C SER A 91 -23.52 3.96 33.47
N GLN A 92 -23.63 2.64 33.28
CA GLN A 92 -22.55 1.69 33.54
C GLN A 92 -21.35 1.80 32.57
N ILE A 93 -21.56 2.34 31.37
CA ILE A 93 -20.52 2.55 30.35
C ILE A 93 -20.19 4.03 30.14
N SER A 94 -20.80 4.91 30.94
CA SER A 94 -20.60 6.37 30.87
C SER A 94 -19.46 6.86 31.77
N GLU A 95 -18.85 5.95 32.54
CA GLU A 95 -17.69 6.29 33.35
C GLU A 95 -16.44 6.48 32.48
N PRO A 96 -15.70 7.59 32.64
CA PRO A 96 -14.50 7.85 31.87
C PRO A 96 -13.39 6.86 32.23
N ARG A 97 -12.75 6.33 31.20
CA ARG A 97 -11.60 5.43 31.36
C ARG A 97 -10.30 6.22 31.32
N SER A 98 -9.50 6.12 32.37
CA SER A 98 -8.22 6.83 32.48
C SER A 98 -7.10 6.23 31.65
N ASP A 99 -7.28 4.98 31.18
CA ASP A 99 -6.30 4.25 30.37
C ASP A 99 -6.49 4.47 28.85
N LEU A 100 -7.55 5.19 28.46
CA LEU A 100 -7.86 5.48 27.07
C LEU A 100 -8.01 6.98 26.86
N ALA A 101 -7.47 7.47 25.76
CA ALA A 101 -7.61 8.86 25.35
C ALA A 101 -7.91 8.93 23.85
N ILE A 102 -8.61 9.99 23.45
CA ILE A 102 -8.84 10.34 22.05
C ILE A 102 -8.05 11.60 21.76
N ALA A 103 -7.21 11.55 20.73
CA ALA A 103 -6.47 12.69 20.23
C ALA A 103 -7.13 13.17 18.94
N LEU A 104 -7.50 14.45 18.87
CA LEU A 104 -7.99 15.08 17.66
C LEU A 104 -6.82 15.78 16.96
N VAL A 105 -6.52 15.36 15.73
CA VAL A 105 -5.43 15.91 14.92
C VAL A 105 -5.94 17.08 14.09
N ASP A 106 -5.21 18.20 14.13
CA ASP A 106 -5.55 19.40 13.38
C ASP A 106 -5.63 19.12 11.87
N GLY A 107 -6.50 19.84 11.16
CA GLY A 107 -6.71 19.67 9.73
C GLY A 107 -5.50 20.07 8.88
N GLU A 108 -4.67 20.96 9.42
CA GLU A 108 -3.42 21.41 8.80
C GLU A 108 -2.29 20.38 8.93
N VAL A 109 -2.46 19.36 9.79
CA VAL A 109 -1.43 18.36 10.06
C VAL A 109 -1.75 17.06 9.34
N GLY A 110 -0.76 16.53 8.62
CA GLY A 110 -0.82 15.22 7.98
C GLY A 110 -1.11 14.13 9.01
N LEU A 111 -2.12 13.31 8.74
CA LEU A 111 -2.51 12.18 9.59
C LEU A 111 -1.35 11.18 9.81
N TRP A 112 -0.52 10.98 8.80
CA TRP A 112 0.66 10.11 8.88
C TRP A 112 1.75 10.70 9.79
N ASP A 113 2.00 11.99 9.66
CA ASP A 113 3.01 12.70 10.45
C ASP A 113 2.61 12.69 11.92
N ALA A 114 1.34 13.02 12.20
CA ALA A 114 0.77 12.94 13.55
C ALA A 114 0.87 11.53 14.14
N ARG A 115 0.57 10.48 13.34
CA ARG A 115 0.70 9.08 13.80
C ARG A 115 2.14 8.75 14.18
N THR A 116 3.11 9.22 13.39
CA THR A 116 4.54 8.97 13.61
C THR A 116 4.98 9.62 14.91
N GLU A 117 4.68 10.91 15.09
CA GLU A 117 5.02 11.65 16.31
C GLU A 117 4.38 11.03 17.57
N ILE A 118 3.09 10.66 17.51
CA ILE A 118 2.41 10.04 18.66
C ILE A 118 3.02 8.68 19.02
N SER A 119 3.47 7.92 18.01
CA SER A 119 4.08 6.59 18.24
C SER A 119 5.47 6.66 18.86
N GLU A 120 6.14 7.82 18.80
CA GLU A 120 7.44 8.05 19.44
C GLU A 120 7.32 8.37 20.94
N ILE A 121 6.12 8.69 21.42
CA ILE A 121 5.87 8.98 22.84
C ILE A 121 5.86 7.67 23.63
N GLU A 122 6.79 7.55 24.58
CA GLU A 122 6.91 6.37 25.43
C GLU A 122 5.63 6.16 26.26
N GLY A 123 5.13 4.92 26.26
CA GLY A 123 3.94 4.53 27.04
C GLY A 123 2.60 4.83 26.35
N ILE A 124 2.60 5.34 25.11
CA ILE A 124 1.38 5.53 24.31
C ILE A 124 1.32 4.48 23.21
N GLU A 125 0.13 3.89 23.01
CA GLU A 125 -0.13 2.95 21.93
C GLU A 125 -1.39 3.35 21.17
N ILE A 126 -1.25 3.53 19.85
CA ILE A 126 -2.37 3.86 18.97
C ILE A 126 -3.20 2.60 18.71
N ARG A 127 -4.41 2.55 19.27
CA ARG A 127 -5.34 1.41 19.11
C ARG A 127 -6.19 1.48 17.85
N SER A 128 -6.53 2.68 17.40
CA SER A 128 -7.40 2.90 16.25
C SER A 128 -7.17 4.31 15.69
N MET A 129 -7.48 4.47 14.41
CA MET A 129 -7.43 5.72 13.67
C MET A 129 -8.62 5.74 12.71
N ILE A 130 -9.31 6.87 12.65
CA ILE A 130 -10.56 7.08 11.90
C ILE A 130 -10.40 8.34 11.06
#